data_AF-A0A6I2MR57-F1
#
_entry.id   AF-A0A6I2MR57-F1
#
_cell.length_a   1.000
_cell.length_b   1.000
_cell.length_c   1.000
_cell.angle_alpha   90.00
_cell.angle_beta   90.00
_cell.angle_gamma   90.00
#
_symmetry.space_group_name_H-M   'P 1'
#
loop_
_entity.id
_entity.type
_entity.pdbx_description
1 polymer ?
#
loop_
_entity_poly.entity_id
_entity_poly.type
_entity_poly.pdbx_seq_one_letter_code
_entity_poly.pdbx_strand_id
1 'polypeptide(L)'
;MDKTAVVRCEHFNAAHRLHNMHWSDTKNKEVFGKCNNPNYHGHNYDLEVKVIGAVDPGTGYVIDTKVLSNIIKIKVLDRFDHKNLNLDTEEFKTLNPTAENIAQVIYKLIKPELNTDLELKIKLYETPRNYVEYPY
;
A
#
# COMPACT_ATOMS: atom_id res chain seq x y z
N MET A 1 -19.57 16.77 -14.64
CA MET A 1 -18.28 16.60 -15.35
C MET A 1 -17.90 15.14 -15.24
N ASP A 2 -17.59 14.52 -16.37
CA ASP A 2 -17.17 13.11 -16.39
C ASP A 2 -15.78 13.00 -15.75
N LYS A 3 -15.63 12.05 -14.83
CA LYS A 3 -14.35 11.78 -14.16
C LYS A 3 -13.60 10.69 -14.92
N THR A 4 -12.30 10.85 -15.04
CA THR A 4 -11.39 9.86 -15.63
C THR A 4 -10.45 9.33 -14.55
N ALA A 5 -10.05 8.06 -14.68
CA ALA A 5 -9.09 7.44 -13.79
C ALA A 5 -7.73 7.31 -14.49
N VAL A 6 -6.66 7.71 -13.82
CA VAL A 6 -5.27 7.40 -14.19
C VAL A 6 -4.74 6.40 -13.18
N VAL A 7 -4.18 5.29 -13.67
CA VAL A 7 -3.61 4.24 -12.83
C VAL A 7 -2.11 4.16 -13.07
N ARG A 8 -1.33 4.28 -12.00
CA ARG A 8 0.11 4.03 -12.01
C ARG A 8 0.39 2.74 -11.26
N CYS A 9 1.01 1.79 -11.95
CA CYS A 9 1.46 0.54 -11.33
C CYS A 9 2.93 0.65 -10.93
N GLU A 10 3.26 0.16 -9.75
CA GLU A 10 4.61 0.03 -9.22
C GLU A 10 4.71 -1.31 -8.45
N HIS A 11 5.91 -1.69 -8.02
CA HIS A 11 6.10 -2.86 -7.17
C HIS A 11 7.12 -2.57 -6.07
N PHE A 12 7.05 -3.31 -4.97
CA PHE A 12 8.07 -3.30 -3.93
C PHE A 12 8.17 -4.68 -3.27
N ASN A 13 9.34 -5.02 -2.77
CA ASN A 13 9.61 -6.31 -2.13
C ASN A 13 9.77 -6.08 -0.63
N ALA A 14 8.99 -6.76 0.20
CA ALA A 14 9.07 -6.58 1.64
C ALA A 14 8.85 -7.88 2.40
N ALA A 15 9.54 -8.00 3.53
CA ALA A 15 9.32 -9.06 4.50
C ALA A 15 8.38 -8.59 5.61
N HIS A 16 7.60 -9.51 6.18
CA HIS A 16 6.75 -9.24 7.32
C HIS A 16 6.38 -10.52 8.10
N ARG A 17 5.82 -10.32 9.29
CA ARG A 17 5.22 -11.35 10.14
C ARG A 17 3.90 -10.80 10.67
N LEU A 18 2.86 -11.61 10.53
CA LEU A 18 1.57 -11.29 11.12
C LEU A 18 1.54 -11.79 12.55
N HIS A 19 1.55 -10.88 13.53
CA HIS A 19 1.60 -11.22 14.95
C HIS A 19 0.91 -10.15 15.78
N ASN A 20 0.09 -10.58 16.74
CA ASN A 20 -0.50 -9.72 17.75
C ASN A 20 0.20 -9.95 19.09
N MET A 21 0.89 -8.93 19.59
CA MET A 21 1.65 -8.97 20.84
C MET A 21 0.79 -9.17 22.11
N HIS A 22 -0.52 -8.96 22.01
CA HIS A 22 -1.45 -9.14 23.12
C HIS A 22 -2.11 -10.52 23.14
N TRP A 23 -1.76 -11.39 22.19
CA TRP A 23 -2.27 -12.77 22.12
C TRP A 23 -1.19 -13.76 22.53
N SER A 24 -1.61 -14.92 23.04
CA SER A 24 -0.71 -16.05 23.25
C SER A 24 -0.12 -16.54 21.92
N ASP A 25 1.02 -17.23 21.98
CA ASP A 25 1.65 -17.85 20.80
C ASP A 25 0.72 -18.86 20.13
N THR A 26 -0.02 -19.65 20.92
CA THR A 26 -1.02 -20.60 20.41
C THR A 26 -2.09 -19.89 19.58
N LYS A 27 -2.67 -18.80 20.12
CA LYS A 27 -3.70 -18.04 19.41
C LYS A 27 -3.15 -17.37 18.14
N ASN A 28 -1.93 -16.82 18.20
CA ASN A 28 -1.27 -16.26 17.02
C ASN A 28 -1.07 -17.32 15.93
N LYS A 29 -0.60 -18.51 16.30
CA LYS A 29 -0.40 -19.64 15.37
C LYS A 29 -1.72 -20.13 14.78
N GLU A 30 -2.79 -20.20 15.57
CA GLU A 30 -4.13 -20.60 15.10
C GLU A 30 -4.72 -19.60 14.10
N VAL A 31 -4.60 -18.30 14.37
CA VAL A 31 -5.21 -17.25 13.53
C VAL A 31 -4.39 -16.95 12.28
N PHE A 32 -3.08 -16.76 12.41
CA PHE A 32 -2.22 -16.30 11.32
C PHE A 32 -1.46 -17.45 10.64
N GLY A 33 -1.44 -18.65 11.22
CA GLY A 33 -0.85 -19.84 10.62
C GLY A 33 0.60 -19.61 10.17
N LYS A 34 0.88 -19.94 8.90
CA LYS A 34 2.21 -19.78 8.30
C LYS A 34 2.70 -18.33 8.27
N CYS A 35 1.79 -17.35 8.23
CA CYS A 35 2.15 -15.93 8.22
C CYS A 35 2.69 -15.45 9.58
N ASN A 36 2.54 -16.24 10.65
CA ASN A 36 3.14 -15.96 11.96
C ASN A 36 4.55 -16.56 12.16
N ASN A 37 5.22 -17.04 11.10
CA ASN A 37 6.58 -17.56 11.20
C ASN A 37 7.50 -16.60 12.00
N PRO A 38 8.15 -17.04 13.11
CA PRO A 38 9.04 -16.18 13.89
C PRO A 38 10.21 -15.62 13.08
N ASN A 39 10.62 -16.30 12.00
CA ASN A 39 11.65 -15.85 11.07
C ASN A 39 11.09 -15.08 9.86
N TYR A 40 9.87 -14.54 9.98
CA TYR A 40 9.19 -13.76 8.95
C TYR A 40 8.96 -14.57 7.64
N HIS A 41 8.34 -13.90 6.67
CA HIS A 41 8.25 -14.30 5.28
C HIS A 41 8.17 -13.01 4.45
N GLY A 42 8.09 -13.09 3.12
CA GLY A 42 7.98 -11.89 2.31
C GLY A 42 7.22 -12.11 1.02
N HIS A 43 6.93 -10.99 0.36
CA HIS A 43 6.19 -10.93 -0.88
C HIS A 43 6.79 -9.90 -1.82
N ASN A 44 6.54 -10.12 -3.10
CA ASN A 44 6.71 -9.12 -4.14
C ASN A 44 5.34 -8.47 -4.31
N TYR A 45 5.14 -7.32 -3.70
CA TYR A 45 3.87 -6.61 -3.74
C TYR A 45 3.73 -5.85 -5.05
N ASP A 46 2.64 -6.11 -5.78
CA ASP A 46 2.24 -5.26 -6.90
C ASP A 46 1.24 -4.20 -6.41
N LEU A 47 1.49 -2.95 -6.75
CA LEU A 47 0.74 -1.79 -6.28
C LEU A 47 0.15 -1.04 -7.47
N GLU A 48 -1.19 -0.93 -7.51
CA GLU A 48 -1.87 0.01 -8.39
C GLU A 48 -2.35 1.23 -7.60
N VAL A 49 -1.89 2.40 -8.00
CA VAL A 49 -2.30 3.70 -7.46
C VAL A 49 -3.19 4.38 -8.49
N LYS A 50 -4.48 4.45 -8.17
CA LYS A 50 -5.52 4.99 -9.04
C LYS A 50 -5.94 6.37 -8.56
N VAL A 51 -5.73 7.38 -9.38
CA VAL A 51 -6.17 8.76 -9.15
C VAL A 51 -7.33 9.08 -10.07
N ILE A 52 -8.43 9.59 -9.52
CA ILE A 52 -9.67 9.85 -10.27
C ILE A 52 -10.03 11.33 -10.12
N GLY A 53 -10.31 12.00 -11.25
CA GLY A 53 -10.62 13.43 -11.25
C GLY A 53 -11.18 13.90 -12.59
N ALA A 54 -11.48 15.18 -12.68
CA ALA A 54 -11.78 15.81 -13.97
C ALA A 54 -10.50 15.91 -14.80
N VAL A 55 -10.66 15.84 -16.12
CA VAL A 55 -9.55 16.13 -17.04
C VAL A 55 -9.39 17.65 -17.11
N ASP A 56 -8.20 18.13 -16.78
CA ASP A 56 -7.87 19.55 -16.92
C ASP A 56 -7.93 19.96 -18.40
N PRO A 57 -8.68 21.01 -18.78
CA PRO A 57 -8.90 21.36 -20.17
C PRO A 57 -7.66 21.97 -20.86
N GLY A 58 -6.69 22.47 -20.10
CA GLY A 58 -5.47 23.05 -20.66
C GLY A 58 -4.40 22.00 -20.98
N THR A 59 -4.28 20.98 -20.13
CA THR A 59 -3.25 19.94 -20.21
C THR A 59 -3.76 18.62 -20.77
N GLY A 60 -5.05 18.34 -20.62
CA GLY A 60 -5.64 17.05 -20.96
C GLY A 60 -5.36 15.95 -19.92
N TYR A 61 -4.87 16.28 -18.72
CA TYR A 61 -4.52 15.32 -17.67
C TYR A 61 -5.50 15.36 -16.50
N VAL A 62 -5.67 14.21 -15.84
CA VAL A 62 -6.18 14.17 -14.45
C VAL A 62 -5.05 14.52 -13.48
N ILE A 63 -3.87 13.93 -13.72
CA ILE A 63 -2.62 14.20 -13.01
C ILE A 63 -1.46 13.84 -13.93
N ASP A 64 -0.35 14.58 -13.85
CA ASP A 64 0.89 14.19 -14.52
C ASP A 64 1.43 12.88 -13.91
N THR A 65 1.58 11.85 -14.73
CA THR A 65 2.04 10.52 -14.29
C THR A 65 3.46 10.53 -13.73
N LYS A 66 4.31 11.48 -14.13
CA LYS A 66 5.65 11.66 -13.55
C LYS A 66 5.57 12.23 -12.13
N VAL A 67 4.64 13.15 -11.88
CA VAL A 67 4.36 13.66 -10.52
C VAL A 67 3.85 12.52 -9.65
N LEU A 68 2.87 11.74 -10.14
CA LEU A 68 2.35 10.59 -9.40
C LEU A 68 3.44 9.54 -9.11
N SER A 69 4.29 9.23 -10.09
CA SER A 69 5.41 8.30 -9.91
C SER A 69 6.41 8.78 -8.85
N ASN A 70 6.74 10.09 -8.83
CA ASN A 70 7.61 10.65 -7.80
C ASN A 70 6.99 10.58 -6.40
N ILE A 71 5.69 10.86 -6.27
CA ILE A 71 4.97 10.72 -4.99
C ILE A 71 5.04 9.27 -4.50
N ILE A 72 4.72 8.29 -5.36
CA ILE A 72 4.76 6.87 -5.00
C ILE A 72 6.16 6.45 -4.60
N LYS A 73 7.19 6.88 -5.35
CA LYS A 73 8.58 6.59 -5.03
C LYS A 73 8.94 7.08 -3.62
N ILE A 74 8.70 8.36 -3.33
CA ILE A 74 9.10 8.98 -2.04
C ILE A 74 8.27 8.43 -0.87
N LYS A 75 6.96 8.26 -1.07
CA LYS A 75 6.03 7.93 0.02
C LYS A 75 5.87 6.42 0.25
N VAL A 76 6.23 5.59 -0.72
CA VAL A 76 6.05 4.14 -0.66
C VAL A 76 7.37 3.42 -0.91
N LEU A 77 7.95 3.55 -2.11
CA LEU A 77 9.07 2.68 -2.52
C LEU A 77 10.32 2.91 -1.66
N ASP A 78 10.74 4.16 -1.48
CA ASP A 78 11.90 4.53 -0.66
C ASP A 78 11.73 4.11 0.82
N ARG A 79 10.49 3.79 1.23
CA ARG A 79 10.12 3.50 2.62
C ARG A 79 9.90 2.01 2.87
N PHE A 80 9.42 1.26 1.87
CA PHE A 80 9.02 -0.14 2.04
C PHE A 80 9.78 -1.13 1.16
N ASP A 81 10.39 -0.71 0.06
CA ASP A 81 11.13 -1.63 -0.82
C ASP A 81 12.42 -2.13 -0.16
N HIS A 82 12.65 -3.44 -0.27
CA HIS A 82 13.74 -4.17 0.37
C HIS A 82 13.80 -3.98 1.90
N LYS A 83 12.64 -3.87 2.56
CA LYS A 83 12.51 -3.72 4.02
C LYS A 83 11.79 -4.89 4.68
N ASN A 84 12.05 -5.09 5.96
CA ASN A 84 11.14 -5.80 6.85
C ASN A 84 10.14 -4.79 7.43
N LEU A 85 8.86 -4.91 7.08
CA LEU A 85 7.82 -3.97 7.49
C LEU A 85 7.76 -3.84 9.03
N ASN A 86 7.82 -4.94 9.77
CA ASN A 86 7.73 -4.91 11.23
C ASN A 86 8.94 -4.25 11.90
N LEU A 87 10.14 -4.32 11.29
CA LEU A 87 11.40 -3.95 11.93
C LEU A 87 11.95 -2.61 11.44
N ASP A 88 11.81 -2.33 10.15
CA ASP A 88 12.52 -1.25 9.45
C ASP A 88 11.62 -0.06 9.10
N THR A 89 10.34 -0.09 9.50
CA THR A 89 9.37 0.97 9.18
C THR A 89 8.73 1.53 10.45
N GLU A 90 8.34 2.81 10.40
CA GLU A 90 7.72 3.48 11.54
C GLU A 90 6.24 3.09 11.67
N GLU A 91 5.55 2.85 10.56
CA GLU A 91 4.10 2.65 10.52
C GLU A 91 3.66 1.30 11.03
N PHE A 92 4.51 0.27 10.87
CA PHE A 92 4.18 -1.09 11.28
C PHE A 92 4.86 -1.49 12.61
N LYS A 93 5.41 -0.52 13.37
CA LYS A 93 5.95 -0.78 14.72
C LYS A 93 4.90 -1.35 15.67
N THR A 94 3.67 -0.83 15.59
CA THR A 94 2.54 -1.25 16.44
C THR A 94 1.32 -1.68 15.63
N LEU A 95 1.40 -1.61 14.30
CA LEU A 95 0.35 -2.03 13.38
C LEU A 95 0.76 -3.31 12.67
N ASN A 96 -0.11 -4.31 12.72
CA ASN A 96 0.13 -5.59 12.05
C ASN A 96 0.11 -5.40 10.51
N PRO A 97 1.18 -5.72 9.77
CA PRO A 97 1.29 -5.43 8.33
C PRO A 97 0.52 -6.44 7.47
N THR A 98 -0.79 -6.56 7.68
CA THR A 98 -1.68 -7.28 6.74
C THR A 98 -1.82 -6.48 5.44
N ALA A 99 -2.19 -7.12 4.34
CA ALA A 99 -2.40 -6.42 3.06
C ALA A 99 -3.41 -5.26 3.19
N GLU A 100 -4.44 -5.41 4.03
CA GLU A 100 -5.42 -4.36 4.33
C GLU A 100 -4.78 -3.15 5.01
N ASN A 101 -3.99 -3.38 6.05
CA ASN A 101 -3.33 -2.32 6.78
C ASN A 101 -2.26 -1.64 5.91
N ILE A 102 -1.54 -2.39 5.08
CA ILE A 102 -0.57 -1.83 4.14
C ILE A 102 -1.27 -0.91 3.13
N ALA A 103 -2.37 -1.34 2.51
CA ALA A 103 -3.12 -0.51 1.56
C ALA A 103 -3.65 0.79 2.22
N GLN A 104 -4.13 0.71 3.47
CA GLN A 104 -4.58 1.88 4.22
C GLN A 104 -3.43 2.83 4.57
N VAL A 105 -2.28 2.30 4.97
CA VAL A 105 -1.08 3.11 5.24
C VAL A 105 -0.61 3.82 3.98
N ILE A 106 -0.50 3.10 2.85
CA ILE A 106 -0.15 3.69 1.55
C ILE A 106 -1.12 4.81 1.17
N TYR A 107 -2.43 4.59 1.32
CA TYR A 107 -3.42 5.63 1.06
C TYR A 107 -3.20 6.87 1.94
N LYS A 108 -2.99 6.69 3.25
CA LYS A 108 -2.75 7.79 4.19
C LYS A 108 -1.47 8.58 3.89
N LEU A 109 -0.48 7.93 3.29
CA LEU A 109 0.79 8.56 2.89
C LEU A 109 0.69 9.33 1.58
N ILE A 110 -0.08 8.82 0.61
CA ILE A 110 -0.22 9.43 -0.73
C ILE A 110 -1.31 10.50 -0.74
N LYS A 111 -2.47 10.28 -0.10
CA LYS A 111 -3.63 11.18 -0.21
C LYS A 111 -3.32 12.65 0.16
N PRO A 112 -2.51 12.96 1.19
CA PRO A 112 -2.15 14.34 1.51
C PRO A 112 -1.30 15.05 0.44
N GLU A 113 -0.66 14.30 -0.47
CA GLU A 113 0.17 14.84 -1.56
C GLU A 113 -0.65 15.15 -2.82
N LEU A 114 -1.95 14.84 -2.81
CA LEU A 114 -2.86 15.06 -3.93
C LEU A 114 -3.79 16.23 -3.62
N ASN A 115 -4.23 16.93 -4.67
CA ASN A 115 -5.27 17.94 -4.55
C ASN A 115 -6.56 17.33 -3.96
N THR A 116 -7.35 18.16 -3.27
CA THR A 116 -8.53 17.70 -2.52
C THR A 116 -9.66 17.21 -3.41
N ASP A 117 -9.72 17.69 -4.65
CA ASP A 117 -10.68 17.31 -5.69
C ASP A 117 -10.37 15.96 -6.37
N LEU A 118 -9.14 15.45 -6.19
CA LEU A 118 -8.72 14.14 -6.70
C LEU A 118 -9.11 13.03 -5.73
N GLU A 119 -9.77 11.99 -6.21
CA GLU A 119 -9.98 10.77 -5.43
C GLU A 119 -8.78 9.83 -5.62
N LEU A 120 -8.47 9.05 -4.58
CA LEU A 120 -7.40 8.08 -4.58
C LEU A 120 -8.00 6.70 -4.28
N LYS A 121 -7.57 5.68 -5.01
CA LYS A 121 -7.77 4.27 -4.67
C LYS A 121 -6.45 3.53 -4.77
N ILE A 122 -6.18 2.71 -3.77
CA ILE A 122 -5.04 1.81 -3.67
C ILE A 122 -5.55 0.40 -3.91
N LYS A 123 -4.91 -0.31 -4.83
CA LYS A 123 -5.06 -1.76 -4.96
C LYS A 123 -3.70 -2.41 -4.76
N LEU A 124 -3.60 -3.22 -3.73
CA LEU A 124 -2.35 -3.87 -3.34
C LEU A 124 -2.50 -5.38 -3.48
N TYR A 125 -1.69 -5.97 -4.33
CA TYR A 125 -1.56 -7.40 -4.48
C TYR A 125 -0.45 -7.88 -3.53
N GLU A 126 -0.80 -8.71 -2.55
CA GLU A 126 0.19 -9.44 -1.76
C GLU A 126 0.73 -10.63 -2.56
N THR A 127 -0.14 -11.25 -3.36
CA THR A 127 0.24 -12.23 -4.37
C THR A 127 -0.64 -12.00 -5.60
N PRO A 128 -0.33 -12.60 -6.76
CA PRO A 128 -1.18 -12.47 -7.96
C PRO A 128 -2.64 -12.91 -7.76
N ARG A 129 -2.95 -13.64 -6.70
CA ARG A 129 -4.30 -14.17 -6.39
C ARG A 129 -4.99 -13.46 -5.23
N ASN A 130 -4.26 -12.67 -4.44
CA ASN A 130 -4.78 -12.01 -3.25
C ASN A 130 -4.48 -10.52 -3.33
N TYR A 131 -5.52 -9.71 -3.44
CA TYR A 131 -5.39 -8.26 -3.42
C TYR A 131 -6.43 -7.61 -2.50
N VAL A 132 -6.09 -6.40 -2.06
CA VAL A 132 -6.95 -5.53 -1.26
C VAL A 132 -7.13 -4.21 -2.00
N GLU A 133 -8.35 -3.68 -1.97
CA GLU A 133 -8.67 -2.33 -2.46
C GLU A 133 -9.06 -1.39 -1.30
N TYR A 134 -8.56 -0.16 -1.31
CA TYR A 134 -8.91 0.86 -0.32
C TYR A 134 -8.78 2.30 -0.87
N PRO A 135 -9.73 3.21 -0.60
CA PRO A 135 -11.07 2.96 -0.09
C PRO A 135 -11.93 2.26 -1.15
N TYR A 136 -12.86 1.42 -0.69
CA TYR A 136 -13.85 0.76 -1.56
C TYR A 136 -15.07 1.66 -1.74
#